data_AF-A0A0M8TUV6-F1
#
_entry.id   AF-A0A0M8TUV6-F1
#
_cell.length_a   1.000
_cell.length_b   1.000
_cell.length_c   1.000
_cell.angle_alpha   90.00
_cell.angle_beta   90.00
_cell.angle_gamma   90.00
#
_symmetry.space_group_name_H-M   'P 1'
#
loop_
_entity.id
_entity.type
_entity.pdbx_description
1 polymer ?
#
loop_
_entity_poly.entity_id
_entity_poly.type
_entity_poly.pdbx_seq_one_letter_code
_entity_poly.pdbx_strand_id
1 'polypeptide(L)'
;MNARTEPSQAAPSAIARPPLVRELLLVVGLFLVYKFGRQLATGHTGESFHNAHRVWDLERTLHLPGEGSVQSPLLHGDTLAQLANTYYATVHFPATLAFLIWLYLRRPAHYVWARRALAALTAAALVVHLLFPLAPPRMLAATGLVDTARIYGPSVYGPPQTDHLSNQFAAMPSLHFGWALMLAIGLIVATRSRLRWLWLLHPLLTLLVIVGTANHYWLDAVVAGALLGLALAVIHLPHRTASTAGRAQDRLVPAEEQVLVGAGR
;
A
#
# COMPACT_ATOMS: atom_id res chain seq x y z
N MET A 1 -11.49 60.73 14.42
CA MET A 1 -11.12 59.93 13.22
C MET A 1 -10.87 58.51 13.72
N ASN A 2 -11.92 57.69 13.80
CA ASN A 2 -11.87 56.39 14.48
C ASN A 2 -11.65 55.29 13.44
N ALA A 3 -10.41 54.81 13.33
CA ALA A 3 -10.08 53.67 12.49
C ALA A 3 -10.57 52.37 13.16
N ARG A 4 -11.71 51.83 12.71
CA ARG A 4 -12.07 50.45 12.97
C ARG A 4 -11.25 49.57 12.03
N THR A 5 -10.29 48.84 12.58
CA THR A 5 -9.60 47.75 11.91
C THR A 5 -10.54 46.54 11.88
N GLU A 6 -11.09 46.24 10.70
CA GLU A 6 -11.82 44.99 10.45
C GLU A 6 -10.89 43.79 10.70
N PRO A 7 -11.35 42.73 11.40
CA PRO A 7 -10.54 41.52 11.56
C PRO A 7 -10.38 40.83 10.20
N SER A 8 -9.13 40.72 9.75
CA SER A 8 -8.73 39.94 8.58
C SER A 8 -9.32 38.53 8.68
N GLN A 9 -10.18 38.17 7.73
CA GLN A 9 -10.69 36.80 7.58
C GLN A 9 -9.49 35.86 7.41
N ALA A 10 -9.20 35.06 8.44
CA ALA A 10 -8.16 34.05 8.40
C ALA A 10 -8.46 33.10 7.23
N ALA A 11 -7.63 33.16 6.19
CA ALA A 11 -7.66 32.20 5.09
C ALA A 11 -7.61 30.78 5.68
N PRO A 12 -8.45 29.84 5.20
CA PRO A 12 -8.46 28.48 5.73
C PRO A 12 -7.04 27.92 5.66
N SER A 13 -6.47 27.56 6.81
CA SER A 13 -5.09 27.08 6.91
C SER A 13 -4.90 25.89 5.99
N ALA A 14 -4.30 26.14 4.82
CA ALA A 14 -3.92 25.10 3.89
C ALA A 14 -2.90 24.20 4.60
N ILE A 15 -3.21 22.91 4.73
CA ILE A 15 -2.30 21.93 5.33
C ILE A 15 -0.96 22.01 4.61
N ALA A 16 0.08 22.45 5.32
CA ALA A 16 1.41 22.64 4.77
C ALA A 16 1.99 21.31 4.26
N ARG A 17 2.65 21.33 3.09
CA ARG A 17 3.30 20.16 2.51
C ARG A 17 4.54 19.81 3.36
N PRO A 18 4.80 18.51 3.61
CA PRO A 18 6.04 18.13 4.28
C PRO A 18 7.26 18.49 3.40
N PRO A 19 8.39 18.87 4.00
CA PRO A 19 9.57 19.29 3.25
C PRO A 19 10.17 18.13 2.47
N LEU A 20 10.40 18.33 1.16
CA LEU A 20 10.88 17.30 0.23
C LEU A 20 12.19 16.63 0.66
N VAL A 21 13.11 17.39 1.28
CA VAL A 21 14.39 16.85 1.77
C VAL A 21 14.17 15.78 2.85
N ARG A 22 13.23 16.01 3.77
CA ARG A 22 12.87 15.02 4.80
C ARG A 22 12.26 13.77 4.15
N GLU A 23 11.42 13.96 3.15
CA GLU A 23 10.80 12.85 2.41
C GLU A 23 11.85 12.01 1.68
N LEU A 24 12.81 12.65 1.03
CA LEU A 24 13.92 11.98 0.36
C LEU A 24 14.76 11.18 1.36
N LEU A 25 15.12 11.77 2.51
CA LEU A 25 15.88 11.08 3.56
C LEU A 25 15.12 9.88 4.13
N LEU A 26 13.81 9.97 4.30
CA LEU A 26 12.97 8.85 4.75
C LEU A 26 12.93 7.71 3.71
N VAL A 27 12.77 8.06 2.43
CA VAL A 27 12.77 7.06 1.34
C VAL A 27 14.13 6.37 1.25
N VAL A 28 15.23 7.14 1.29
CA VAL A 28 16.59 6.60 1.26
C VAL A 28 16.84 5.71 2.49
N GLY A 29 16.47 6.16 3.69
CA GLY A 29 16.61 5.38 4.92
C GLY A 29 15.83 4.07 4.87
N LEU A 30 14.56 4.10 4.46
CA LEU A 30 13.73 2.91 4.33
C LEU A 30 14.27 1.97 3.25
N PHE A 31 14.76 2.52 2.13
CA PHE A 31 15.39 1.75 1.05
C PHE A 31 16.65 1.04 1.53
N LEU A 32 17.51 1.71 2.31
CA LEU A 32 18.70 1.10 2.88
C LEU A 32 18.34 -0.01 3.86
N VAL A 33 17.42 0.22 4.80
CA VAL A 33 16.95 -0.81 5.74
C VAL A 33 16.37 -2.01 4.99
N TYR A 34 15.56 -1.77 3.97
CA TYR A 34 15.01 -2.82 3.13
C TYR A 34 16.11 -3.62 2.42
N LYS A 35 17.08 -2.95 1.82
CA LYS A 35 18.21 -3.59 1.13
C LYS A 35 19.06 -4.43 2.10
N PHE A 36 19.37 -3.91 3.28
CA PHE A 36 20.13 -4.61 4.30
C PHE A 36 19.36 -5.83 4.84
N GLY A 37 18.08 -5.68 5.16
CA GLY A 37 17.25 -6.81 5.60
C GLY A 37 17.18 -7.90 4.53
N ARG A 38 17.08 -7.53 3.24
CA ARG A 38 17.06 -8.50 2.14
C ARG A 38 18.38 -9.26 1.99
N GLN A 39 19.53 -8.64 2.26
CA GLN A 39 20.81 -9.35 2.28
C GLN A 39 20.86 -10.40 3.40
N LEU A 40 20.32 -10.09 4.58
CA LEU A 40 20.27 -11.03 5.72
C LEU A 40 19.32 -12.21 5.49
N ALA A 41 18.34 -12.08 4.60
CA ALA A 41 17.41 -13.15 4.24
C ALA A 41 18.02 -14.23 3.31
N THR A 42 19.27 -14.08 2.85
CA THR A 42 19.89 -15.03 1.92
C THR A 42 20.41 -16.28 2.66
N GLY A 43 20.12 -17.49 2.14
CA GLY A 43 20.76 -18.73 2.58
C GLY A 43 19.85 -19.87 3.09
N HIS A 44 18.53 -19.68 3.19
CA HIS A 44 17.61 -20.64 3.83
C HIS A 44 16.82 -21.54 2.87
N THR A 45 17.42 -21.99 1.76
CA THR A 45 16.70 -22.69 0.66
C THR A 45 15.85 -23.88 1.13
N GLY A 46 16.40 -24.74 2.01
CA GLY A 46 15.67 -25.91 2.53
C GLY A 46 14.45 -25.55 3.37
N GLU A 47 14.57 -24.54 4.24
CA GLU A 47 13.48 -24.05 5.08
C GLU A 47 12.37 -23.42 4.22
N SER A 48 12.74 -22.66 3.19
CA SER A 48 11.80 -22.05 2.24
C SER A 48 10.89 -23.08 1.58
N PHE A 49 11.44 -24.23 1.16
CA PHE A 49 10.66 -25.31 0.57
C PHE A 49 9.81 -26.04 1.59
N HIS A 50 10.30 -26.23 2.82
CA HIS A 50 9.51 -26.85 3.87
C HIS A 50 8.29 -26.00 4.25
N ASN A 51 8.49 -24.69 4.38
CA ASN A 51 7.41 -23.72 4.59
C ASN A 51 6.44 -23.69 3.40
N ALA A 52 6.93 -23.84 2.17
CA ALA A 52 6.10 -23.90 0.97
C ALA A 52 5.13 -25.10 0.98
N HIS A 53 5.59 -26.28 1.40
CA HIS A 53 4.70 -27.43 1.58
C HIS A 53 3.64 -27.16 2.66
N ARG A 54 4.04 -26.58 3.82
CA ARG A 54 3.09 -26.24 4.89
C ARG A 54 2.01 -25.26 4.43
N VAL A 55 2.40 -24.21 3.71
CA VAL A 55 1.47 -23.22 3.15
C VAL A 55 0.53 -23.89 2.14
N TRP A 56 1.08 -24.69 1.22
CA TRP A 56 0.30 -25.42 0.24
C TRP A 56 -0.76 -26.34 0.86
N ASP A 57 -0.37 -27.14 1.85
CA ASP A 57 -1.26 -28.07 2.56
C ASP A 57 -2.32 -27.31 3.38
N LEU A 58 -1.94 -26.19 3.99
CA LEU A 58 -2.86 -25.33 4.73
C LEU A 58 -3.94 -24.77 3.82
N GLU A 59 -3.59 -24.27 2.64
CA GLU A 59 -4.58 -23.76 1.68
C GLU A 59 -5.58 -24.82 1.24
N ARG A 60 -5.13 -26.08 1.08
CA ARG A 60 -6.02 -27.19 0.75
C ARG A 60 -6.91 -27.58 1.93
N THR A 61 -6.37 -27.54 3.14
CA THR A 61 -7.15 -27.73 4.37
C THR A 61 -8.21 -26.64 4.54
N LEU A 62 -7.90 -25.40 4.15
CA LEU A 62 -8.84 -24.27 4.13
C LEU A 62 -9.77 -24.27 2.91
N HIS A 63 -9.66 -25.27 2.02
CA HIS A 63 -10.45 -25.40 0.80
C HIS A 63 -10.38 -24.16 -0.11
N LEU A 64 -9.22 -23.48 -0.13
CA LEU A 64 -8.99 -22.40 -1.07
C LEU A 64 -8.90 -22.94 -2.50
N PRO A 65 -9.34 -22.18 -3.51
CA PRO A 65 -9.26 -22.60 -4.90
C PRO A 65 -7.80 -22.89 -5.29
N GLY A 66 -7.60 -23.90 -6.13
CA GLY A 66 -6.27 -24.22 -6.64
C GLY A 66 -5.75 -23.08 -7.53
N GLU A 67 -4.50 -22.67 -7.34
CA GLU A 67 -3.80 -21.65 -8.11
C GLU A 67 -3.78 -22.01 -9.61
N GLY A 68 -3.77 -23.31 -9.91
CA GLY A 68 -3.84 -23.84 -11.27
C GLY A 68 -5.10 -23.44 -12.03
N SER A 69 -6.22 -23.18 -11.33
CA SER A 69 -7.45 -22.68 -11.96
C SER A 69 -7.30 -21.25 -12.51
N VAL A 70 -6.42 -20.46 -11.89
CA VAL A 70 -6.07 -19.10 -12.36
C VAL A 70 -4.97 -19.17 -13.40
N GLN A 71 -3.97 -20.03 -13.20
CA GLN A 71 -2.85 -20.18 -14.14
C GLN A 71 -3.27 -20.78 -15.49
N SER A 72 -4.15 -21.77 -15.51
CA SER A 72 -4.53 -22.47 -16.75
C SER A 72 -5.03 -21.51 -17.85
N PRO A 73 -5.97 -20.58 -17.60
CA PRO A 73 -6.36 -19.55 -18.57
C PRO A 73 -5.20 -18.69 -19.10
N LEU A 74 -4.24 -18.33 -18.23
CA LEU A 74 -3.06 -17.54 -18.63
C LEU A 74 -2.16 -18.29 -19.60
N LEU A 75 -2.10 -19.62 -19.51
CA LEU A 75 -1.27 -20.48 -20.36
C LEU A 75 -1.90 -20.79 -21.73
N HIS A 76 -3.13 -20.34 -22.02
CA HIS A 76 -3.76 -20.54 -23.34
C HIS A 76 -3.15 -19.67 -24.44
N GLY A 77 -2.32 -18.68 -24.11
CA GLY A 77 -1.63 -17.87 -25.10
C GLY A 77 -0.39 -17.19 -24.54
N ASP A 78 0.72 -17.32 -25.25
CA ASP A 78 2.03 -16.78 -24.88
C ASP A 78 1.98 -15.28 -24.57
N THR A 79 1.20 -14.52 -25.35
CA THR A 79 1.00 -13.08 -25.14
C THR A 79 0.38 -12.78 -23.78
N LEU A 80 -0.58 -13.59 -23.32
CA LEU A 80 -1.26 -13.36 -22.05
C LEU A 80 -0.32 -13.63 -20.87
N ALA A 81 0.47 -14.70 -20.95
CA ALA A 81 1.51 -14.99 -19.99
C ALA A 81 2.59 -13.89 -19.95
N GLN A 82 3.05 -13.41 -21.12
CA GLN A 82 4.03 -12.32 -21.23
C GLN A 82 3.50 -11.00 -20.67
N LEU A 83 2.24 -10.66 -20.95
CA LEU A 83 1.59 -9.48 -20.38
C LEU A 83 1.49 -9.57 -18.86
N ALA A 84 1.13 -10.74 -18.32
CA ALA A 84 1.07 -10.95 -16.88
C ALA A 84 2.46 -10.84 -16.23
N ASN A 85 3.49 -11.46 -16.82
CA ASN A 85 4.87 -11.36 -16.36
C ASN A 85 5.37 -9.89 -16.41
N THR A 86 5.05 -9.17 -17.49
CA THR A 86 5.43 -7.75 -17.65
C THR A 86 4.71 -6.87 -16.64
N TYR A 87 3.42 -7.12 -16.40
CA TYR A 87 2.65 -6.43 -15.37
C TYR A 87 3.25 -6.65 -13.98
N TYR A 88 3.52 -7.92 -13.65
CA TYR A 88 4.18 -8.34 -12.41
C TYR A 88 5.48 -7.54 -12.21
N ALA A 89 6.32 -7.49 -13.24
CA ALA A 89 7.61 -6.82 -13.22
C ALA A 89 7.54 -5.30 -13.05
N THR A 90 6.60 -4.64 -13.73
CA THR A 90 6.75 -3.21 -14.02
C THR A 90 5.76 -2.30 -13.32
N VAL A 91 4.51 -2.71 -13.08
CA VAL A 91 3.45 -1.73 -12.77
C VAL A 91 3.57 -1.14 -11.36
N HIS A 92 4.11 -1.91 -10.42
CA HIS A 92 3.96 -1.67 -9.00
C HIS A 92 4.71 -0.42 -8.52
N PHE A 93 5.97 -0.27 -8.94
CA PHE A 93 6.80 0.87 -8.55
C PHE A 93 6.33 2.18 -9.22
N PRO A 94 6.14 2.26 -10.56
CA PRO A 94 5.61 3.43 -11.23
C PRO A 94 4.21 3.82 -10.74
N ALA A 95 3.30 2.87 -10.53
CA ALA A 95 1.96 3.16 -10.03
C ALA A 95 2.01 3.74 -8.61
N THR A 96 2.84 3.17 -7.72
CA THR A 96 3.01 3.67 -6.35
C THR A 96 3.63 5.07 -6.34
N LEU A 97 4.63 5.31 -7.18
CA LEU A 97 5.25 6.62 -7.34
C LEU A 97 4.25 7.66 -7.85
N ALA A 98 3.51 7.35 -8.92
CA ALA A 98 2.50 8.23 -9.48
C ALA A 98 1.40 8.55 -8.47
N PHE A 99 0.93 7.55 -7.72
CA PHE A 99 -0.04 7.70 -6.64
C PHE A 99 0.47 8.65 -5.53
N LEU A 100 1.70 8.44 -5.05
CA LEU A 100 2.29 9.28 -4.01
C LEU A 100 2.54 10.71 -4.50
N ILE A 101 3.01 10.90 -5.74
CA ILE A 101 3.17 12.23 -6.35
C ILE A 101 1.81 12.93 -6.44
N TRP A 102 0.78 12.23 -6.93
CA TRP A 102 -0.56 12.79 -7.03
C TRP A 102 -1.11 13.22 -5.66
N LEU A 103 -0.97 12.38 -4.63
CA LEU A 103 -1.36 12.72 -3.27
C LEU A 103 -0.54 13.89 -2.73
N TYR A 104 0.77 13.93 -2.96
CA TYR A 104 1.62 15.03 -2.51
C TYR A 104 1.18 16.37 -3.11
N LEU A 105 0.86 16.38 -4.41
CA LEU A 105 0.46 17.59 -5.12
C LEU A 105 -0.97 18.04 -4.78
N ARG A 106 -1.92 17.09 -4.70
CA ARG A 106 -3.37 17.37 -4.62
C ARG A 106 -3.99 17.16 -3.24
N ARG A 107 -3.40 16.30 -2.40
CA ARG A 107 -3.96 15.84 -1.11
C ARG A 107 -2.87 15.64 -0.02
N PRO A 108 -2.13 16.69 0.41
CA PRO A 108 -0.97 16.54 1.30
C PRO A 108 -1.25 15.79 2.62
N ALA A 109 -2.45 15.95 3.20
CA ALA A 109 -2.83 15.21 4.40
C ALA A 109 -2.91 13.69 4.16
N HIS A 110 -3.49 13.30 3.02
CA HIS A 110 -3.62 11.89 2.63
C HIS A 110 -2.27 11.30 2.21
N TYR A 111 -1.37 12.11 1.64
CA TYR A 111 0.00 11.71 1.32
C TYR A 111 0.74 11.17 2.55
N VAL A 112 0.74 11.93 3.67
CA VAL A 112 1.45 11.52 4.89
C VAL A 112 0.88 10.21 5.45
N TRP A 113 -0.45 10.08 5.46
CA TRP A 113 -1.12 8.85 5.89
C TRP A 113 -0.76 7.66 5.00
N ALA A 114 -0.89 7.81 3.68
CA ALA A 114 -0.62 6.74 2.73
C ALA A 114 0.85 6.31 2.75
N ARG A 115 1.77 7.28 2.83
CA ARG A 115 3.21 7.02 2.95
C ARG A 115 3.53 6.22 4.22
N ARG A 116 2.96 6.61 5.37
CA ARG A 116 3.16 5.90 6.64
C ARG A 116 2.62 4.48 6.57
N ALA A 117 1.44 4.28 5.99
CA ALA A 117 0.85 2.96 5.80
C ALA A 117 1.70 2.07 4.88
N LEU A 118 2.17 2.59 3.74
CA LEU A 118 3.07 1.87 2.83
C LEU A 118 4.40 1.51 3.50
N ALA A 119 4.99 2.44 4.27
CA ALA A 119 6.22 2.19 5.00
C ALA A 119 6.04 1.12 6.09
N ALA A 120 4.94 1.18 6.85
CA ALA A 120 4.62 0.19 7.88
C ALA A 120 4.36 -1.20 7.28
N LEU A 121 3.57 -1.28 6.20
CA LEU A 121 3.34 -2.52 5.47
C LEU A 121 4.65 -3.11 4.94
N THR A 122 5.51 -2.28 4.33
CA THR A 122 6.78 -2.74 3.76
C THR A 122 7.76 -3.21 4.84
N ALA A 123 7.82 -2.51 5.98
CA ALA A 123 8.63 -2.93 7.12
C ALA A 123 8.12 -4.23 7.75
N ALA A 124 6.80 -4.35 7.96
CA ALA A 124 6.21 -5.57 8.49
C ALA A 124 6.43 -6.75 7.54
N ALA A 125 6.26 -6.54 6.24
CA ALA A 125 6.57 -7.55 5.22
C ALA A 125 8.03 -7.97 5.26
N LEU A 126 8.98 -7.04 5.44
CA LEU A 126 10.40 -7.38 5.56
C LEU A 126 10.67 -8.26 6.78
N VAL A 127 10.04 -7.96 7.92
CA VAL A 127 10.15 -8.79 9.13
C VAL A 127 9.60 -10.18 8.88
N VAL A 128 8.42 -10.31 8.26
CA VAL A 128 7.86 -11.63 7.94
C VAL A 128 8.75 -12.39 6.96
N HIS A 129 9.31 -11.73 5.94
CA HIS A 129 10.25 -12.36 5.01
C HIS A 129 11.52 -12.90 5.68
N LEU A 130 11.98 -12.24 6.73
CA LEU A 130 13.15 -12.67 7.50
C LEU A 130 12.82 -13.86 8.42
N LEU A 131 11.62 -13.88 8.99
CA LEU A 131 11.20 -14.90 9.96
C LEU A 131 10.54 -16.12 9.30
N PHE A 132 10.04 -15.98 8.08
CA PHE A 132 9.31 -17.01 7.35
C PHE A 132 9.72 -16.97 5.87
N PRO A 133 10.92 -17.50 5.54
CA PRO A 133 11.31 -17.64 4.15
C PRO A 133 10.36 -18.64 3.47
N LEU A 134 9.92 -18.33 2.24
CA LEU A 134 8.89 -19.11 1.55
C LEU A 134 9.20 -19.23 0.06
N ALA A 135 9.37 -20.47 -0.39
CA ALA A 135 9.52 -20.75 -1.81
C ALA A 135 8.15 -20.55 -2.52
N PRO A 136 8.12 -19.85 -3.67
CA PRO A 136 6.89 -19.61 -4.41
C PRO A 136 6.35 -20.88 -5.09
N PRO A 137 5.05 -20.91 -5.46
CA PRO A 137 4.41 -22.10 -6.04
C PRO A 137 5.13 -22.66 -7.27
N ARG A 138 5.63 -21.81 -8.17
CA ARG A 138 6.37 -22.21 -9.39
C ARG A 138 7.63 -23.03 -9.13
N MET A 139 8.18 -22.99 -7.93
CA MET A 139 9.39 -23.74 -7.56
C MET A 139 9.05 -25.09 -6.92
N LEU A 140 7.79 -25.29 -6.51
CA LEU A 140 7.35 -26.48 -5.81
C LEU A 140 6.74 -27.48 -6.79
N ALA A 141 7.47 -28.57 -7.07
CA ALA A 141 7.04 -29.61 -8.03
C ALA A 141 5.66 -30.21 -7.69
N ALA A 142 5.32 -30.32 -6.41
CA ALA A 142 4.05 -30.83 -5.93
C ALA A 142 2.83 -30.00 -6.39
N THR A 143 3.03 -28.74 -6.80
CA THR A 143 1.94 -27.87 -7.27
C THR A 143 1.55 -28.15 -8.72
N GLY A 144 2.47 -28.72 -9.52
CA GLY A 144 2.31 -28.87 -10.96
C GLY A 144 2.26 -27.54 -11.73
N LEU A 145 2.56 -26.41 -11.08
CA LEU A 145 2.46 -25.09 -11.68
C LEU A 145 3.70 -24.74 -12.51
N VAL A 146 3.46 -23.96 -13.56
CA VAL A 146 4.48 -23.54 -14.53
C VAL A 146 5.15 -22.25 -14.09
N ASP A 147 6.48 -22.21 -14.18
CA ASP A 147 7.27 -20.98 -14.07
C ASP A 147 7.12 -20.15 -15.36
N THR A 148 6.10 -19.29 -15.39
CA THR A 148 5.77 -18.48 -16.58
C THR A 148 6.88 -17.51 -16.93
N ALA A 149 7.60 -16.99 -15.94
CA ALA A 149 8.70 -16.06 -16.13
C ALA A 149 9.88 -16.73 -16.83
N ARG A 150 10.16 -17.99 -16.50
CA ARG A 150 11.21 -18.79 -17.15
C ARG A 150 10.85 -19.24 -18.56
N ILE A 151 9.59 -19.61 -18.80
CA ILE A 151 9.16 -20.18 -20.10
C ILE A 151 8.79 -19.10 -21.11
N TYR A 152 7.99 -18.11 -20.70
CA TYR A 152 7.44 -17.10 -21.63
C TYR A 152 8.13 -15.75 -21.54
N GLY A 153 8.77 -15.45 -20.40
CA GLY A 153 9.43 -14.16 -20.16
C GLY A 153 8.46 -12.97 -20.02
N PRO A 154 8.97 -11.77 -19.69
CA PRO A 154 10.31 -11.54 -19.16
C PRO A 154 10.45 -12.07 -17.71
N SER A 155 11.62 -12.62 -17.37
CA SER A 155 11.94 -12.95 -15.98
C SER A 155 12.43 -11.71 -15.24
N VAL A 156 11.79 -11.40 -14.10
CA VAL A 156 12.21 -10.34 -13.17
C VAL A 156 13.37 -10.81 -12.30
N TYR A 157 13.54 -12.12 -12.18
CA TYR A 157 14.55 -12.74 -11.37
C TYR A 157 15.72 -13.18 -12.26
N GLY A 158 16.92 -12.65 -11.98
CA GLY A 158 18.15 -13.15 -12.57
C GLY A 158 18.53 -14.56 -12.06
N PRO A 159 19.59 -15.19 -12.59
CA PRO A 159 20.15 -16.43 -12.05
C PRO A 159 20.33 -16.32 -10.53
N PRO A 160 20.02 -17.36 -9.74
CA PRO A 160 20.09 -17.33 -8.27
C PRO A 160 21.45 -16.89 -7.70
N GLN A 161 22.51 -16.95 -8.51
CA GLN A 161 23.87 -16.59 -8.14
C GLN A 161 24.21 -15.09 -8.32
N THR A 162 23.42 -14.30 -9.05
CA THR A 162 23.82 -12.93 -9.43
C THR A 162 22.85 -11.81 -9.04
N ASP A 163 21.60 -12.13 -8.67
CA ASP A 163 20.59 -11.11 -8.37
C ASP A 163 20.28 -11.00 -6.87
N HIS A 164 21.18 -10.31 -6.15
CA HIS A 164 21.06 -10.06 -4.70
C HIS A 164 19.97 -9.04 -4.33
N LEU A 165 19.29 -8.42 -5.31
CA LEU A 165 18.20 -7.47 -5.07
C LEU A 165 16.83 -8.18 -5.06
N SER A 166 16.67 -9.23 -5.86
CA SER A 166 15.43 -10.02 -5.99
C SER A 166 15.58 -11.42 -5.36
N ASN A 167 15.36 -11.54 -4.05
CA ASN A 167 15.26 -12.84 -3.37
C ASN A 167 14.04 -13.61 -3.92
N GLN A 168 14.29 -14.70 -4.66
CA GLN A 168 13.24 -15.55 -5.24
C GLN A 168 12.45 -16.33 -4.17
N PHE A 169 13.01 -16.52 -2.97
CA PHE A 169 12.42 -17.26 -1.85
C PHE A 169 11.65 -16.37 -0.86
N ALA A 170 11.10 -15.28 -1.38
CA ALA A 170 10.44 -14.24 -0.62
C ALA A 170 9.00 -14.07 -1.12
N ALA A 171 8.20 -15.15 -1.01
CA ALA A 171 6.82 -15.15 -1.47
C ALA A 171 5.85 -14.51 -0.44
N MET A 172 5.99 -14.79 0.85
CA MET A 172 5.07 -14.27 1.87
C MET A 172 5.67 -13.12 2.68
N PRO A 173 4.95 -11.99 2.86
CA PRO A 173 3.67 -11.63 2.25
C PRO A 173 3.83 -10.96 0.88
N SER A 174 2.76 -10.96 0.06
CA SER A 174 2.80 -10.33 -1.26
C SER A 174 2.79 -8.79 -1.18
N LEU A 175 3.97 -8.17 -1.30
CA LEU A 175 4.09 -6.71 -1.39
C LEU A 175 3.41 -6.13 -2.64
N HIS A 176 3.41 -6.88 -3.74
CA HIS A 176 2.70 -6.53 -4.97
C HIS A 176 1.22 -6.26 -4.68
N PHE A 177 0.54 -7.24 -4.07
CA PHE A 177 -0.86 -7.12 -3.69
C PHE A 177 -1.08 -6.05 -2.61
N GLY A 178 -0.24 -6.02 -1.57
CA GLY A 178 -0.37 -5.07 -0.47
C GLY A 178 -0.27 -3.61 -0.92
N TRP A 179 0.67 -3.29 -1.81
CA TRP A 179 0.79 -1.96 -2.39
C TRP A 179 -0.40 -1.63 -3.29
N ALA A 180 -0.79 -2.55 -4.19
CA ALA A 180 -1.95 -2.36 -5.07
C ALA A 180 -3.24 -2.10 -4.27
N LEU A 181 -3.43 -2.81 -3.16
CA LEU A 181 -4.56 -2.64 -2.25
C LEU A 181 -4.52 -1.28 -1.55
N MET A 182 -3.36 -0.86 -1.05
CA MET A 182 -3.19 0.46 -0.43
C MET A 182 -3.44 1.61 -1.42
N LEU A 183 -2.99 1.47 -2.67
CA LEU A 183 -3.28 2.42 -3.75
C LEU A 183 -4.79 2.55 -3.97
N ALA A 184 -5.50 1.43 -4.08
CA ALA A 184 -6.94 1.41 -4.27
C ALA A 184 -7.68 2.07 -3.09
N ILE A 185 -7.36 1.68 -1.86
CA ILE A 185 -7.95 2.28 -0.65
C ILE A 185 -7.66 3.77 -0.60
N GLY A 186 -6.41 4.19 -0.85
CA GLY A 186 -6.03 5.58 -0.82
C GLY A 186 -6.74 6.44 -1.86
N LEU A 187 -6.93 5.92 -3.08
CA LEU A 187 -7.70 6.61 -4.13
C LEU A 187 -9.20 6.65 -3.79
N ILE A 188 -9.78 5.59 -3.25
CA ILE A 188 -11.18 5.56 -2.79
C ILE A 188 -11.43 6.61 -1.71
N VAL A 189 -10.51 6.73 -0.75
CA VAL A 189 -10.62 7.70 0.34
C VAL A 189 -10.38 9.14 -0.14
N ALA A 190 -9.40 9.35 -1.03
CA ALA A 190 -9.02 10.67 -1.52
C ALA A 190 -9.97 11.24 -2.60
N THR A 191 -10.86 10.42 -3.16
CA THR A 191 -11.81 10.79 -4.22
C THR A 191 -13.27 10.59 -3.79
N ARG A 192 -14.19 11.28 -4.47
CA ARG A 192 -15.63 11.28 -4.16
C ARG A 192 -16.53 10.76 -5.28
N SER A 193 -15.96 10.38 -6.42
CA SER A 193 -16.74 9.87 -7.55
C SER A 193 -17.39 8.53 -7.24
N ARG A 194 -18.56 8.23 -7.82
CA ARG A 194 -19.17 6.89 -7.75
C ARG A 194 -18.27 5.82 -8.38
N LEU A 195 -17.45 6.20 -9.36
CA LEU A 195 -16.50 5.31 -10.04
C LEU A 195 -15.25 4.99 -9.21
N ARG A 196 -15.10 5.56 -8.00
CA ARG A 196 -13.92 5.31 -7.15
C ARG A 196 -13.73 3.84 -6.79
N TRP A 197 -14.79 3.05 -6.77
CA TRP A 197 -14.71 1.62 -6.48
C TRP A 197 -14.03 0.83 -7.60
N LEU A 198 -13.96 1.37 -8.83
CA LEU A 198 -13.20 0.76 -9.91
C LEU A 198 -11.70 0.65 -9.60
N TRP A 199 -11.19 1.44 -8.65
CA TRP A 199 -9.81 1.28 -8.19
C TRP A 199 -9.53 -0.10 -7.56
N LEU A 200 -10.56 -0.82 -7.08
CA LEU A 200 -10.43 -2.21 -6.61
C LEU A 200 -10.10 -3.20 -7.74
N LEU A 201 -10.29 -2.83 -9.00
CA LEU A 201 -9.85 -3.65 -10.13
C LEU A 201 -8.33 -3.81 -10.16
N HIS A 202 -7.57 -2.82 -9.66
CA HIS A 202 -6.11 -2.90 -9.64
C HIS A 202 -5.57 -4.00 -8.69
N PRO A 203 -5.93 -4.06 -7.39
CA PRO A 203 -5.52 -5.17 -6.53
C PRO A 203 -6.12 -6.50 -6.96
N LEU A 204 -7.32 -6.53 -7.55
CA LEU A 204 -7.89 -7.76 -8.11
C LEU A 204 -7.05 -8.28 -9.28
N LEU A 205 -6.71 -7.42 -10.25
CA LEU A 205 -5.84 -7.77 -11.36
C LEU A 205 -4.46 -8.21 -10.86
N THR A 206 -3.91 -7.49 -9.87
CA THR A 206 -2.64 -7.85 -9.24
C THR A 206 -2.71 -9.25 -8.63
N LEU A 207 -3.79 -9.56 -7.89
CA LEU A 207 -4.03 -10.89 -7.30
C LEU A 207 -4.06 -12.00 -8.36
N LEU A 208 -4.80 -11.78 -9.44
CA LEU A 208 -4.87 -12.73 -10.56
C LEU A 208 -3.51 -12.94 -11.22
N VAL A 209 -2.74 -11.86 -11.43
CA VAL A 209 -1.40 -11.93 -12.03
C VAL A 209 -0.44 -12.69 -11.11
N ILE A 210 -0.36 -12.36 -9.83
CA ILE A 210 0.61 -12.99 -8.92
C ILE A 210 0.33 -14.48 -8.70
N VAL A 211 -0.94 -14.87 -8.62
CA VAL A 211 -1.36 -16.27 -8.45
C VAL A 211 -1.19 -17.02 -9.77
N GLY A 212 -1.66 -16.45 -10.87
CA GLY A 212 -1.63 -17.09 -12.18
C GLY A 212 -0.23 -17.24 -12.77
N THR A 213 0.71 -16.35 -12.44
CA THR A 213 2.14 -16.52 -12.75
C THR A 213 2.87 -17.42 -11.75
N ALA A 214 2.14 -18.03 -10.80
CA ALA A 214 2.66 -18.91 -9.75
C ALA A 214 3.80 -18.26 -8.93
N ASN A 215 3.72 -16.93 -8.75
CA ASN A 215 4.65 -16.17 -7.93
C ASN A 215 4.24 -16.15 -6.45
N HIS A 216 2.96 -16.31 -6.17
CA HIS A 216 2.41 -16.20 -4.82
C HIS A 216 1.25 -17.20 -4.60
N TYR A 217 1.13 -17.65 -3.37
CA TYR A 217 -0.04 -18.37 -2.86
C TYR A 217 -1.19 -17.40 -2.55
N TRP A 218 -2.42 -17.88 -2.38
CA TRP A 218 -3.52 -17.03 -1.91
C TRP A 218 -3.25 -16.49 -0.51
N LEU A 219 -2.66 -17.31 0.37
CA LEU A 219 -2.30 -16.91 1.72
C LEU A 219 -1.31 -15.74 1.75
N ASP A 220 -0.42 -15.61 0.75
CA ASP A 220 0.49 -14.47 0.67
C ASP A 220 -0.26 -13.14 0.54
N ALA A 221 -1.36 -13.14 -0.22
CA ALA A 221 -2.24 -11.98 -0.39
C ALA A 221 -3.11 -11.73 0.85
N VAL A 222 -3.61 -12.80 1.49
CA VAL A 222 -4.38 -12.69 2.75
C VAL A 222 -3.52 -12.07 3.85
N VAL A 223 -2.28 -12.55 4.04
CA VAL A 223 -1.35 -12.02 5.04
C VAL A 223 -0.99 -10.57 4.71
N ALA A 224 -0.72 -10.23 3.44
CA ALA A 224 -0.48 -8.85 3.04
C ALA A 224 -1.67 -7.93 3.35
N GLY A 225 -2.89 -8.39 3.08
CA GLY A 225 -4.13 -7.68 3.40
C GLY A 225 -4.32 -7.48 4.91
N ALA A 226 -4.05 -8.51 5.71
CA ALA A 226 -4.12 -8.45 7.17
C ALA A 226 -3.10 -7.46 7.76
N LEU A 227 -1.85 -7.50 7.28
CA LEU A 227 -0.80 -6.56 7.70
C LEU A 227 -1.16 -5.12 7.33
N LEU A 228 -1.72 -4.90 6.14
CA LEU A 228 -2.20 -3.58 5.73
C LEU A 228 -3.37 -3.13 6.62
N GLY A 229 -4.34 -4.01 6.88
CA GLY A 229 -5.47 -3.73 7.78
C GLY A 229 -5.01 -3.30 9.16
N LEU A 230 -4.03 -4.00 9.74
CA LEU A 230 -3.41 -3.64 11.02
C LEU A 230 -2.71 -2.28 10.95
N ALA A 231 -1.92 -2.03 9.89
CA ALA A 231 -1.25 -0.75 9.69
C ALA A 231 -2.26 0.40 9.61
N LEU A 232 -3.39 0.21 8.91
CA LEU A 232 -4.46 1.20 8.81
C LEU A 232 -5.25 1.38 10.10
N ALA A 233 -5.36 0.34 10.94
CA ALA A 233 -5.97 0.43 12.26
C ALA A 233 -5.16 1.31 13.22
N VAL A 234 -3.82 1.28 13.11
CA VAL A 234 -2.91 2.09 13.95
C VAL A 234 -2.63 3.47 13.34
N ILE A 235 -2.57 3.57 12.01
CA ILE A 235 -2.26 4.80 11.28
C ILE A 235 -3.57 5.41 10.80
N HIS A 236 -4.19 6.20 11.68
CA HIS A 236 -5.49 6.80 11.42
C HIS A 236 -5.48 7.79 10.26
N LEU A 237 -6.56 7.76 9.48
CA LEU A 237 -6.81 8.72 8.43
C LEU A 237 -6.92 10.14 9.01
N PRO A 238 -6.41 11.18 8.33
CA PRO A 238 -6.60 12.56 8.78
C PRO A 238 -8.09 12.86 8.92
N HIS A 239 -8.53 13.23 10.12
CA HIS A 239 -9.90 13.64 10.35
C HIS A 239 -10.18 14.89 9.51
N ARG A 240 -11.33 14.92 8.83
CA ARG A 240 -11.88 16.21 8.43
C ARG A 240 -12.18 16.95 9.72
N THR A 241 -11.43 17.99 10.02
CA THR A 241 -11.88 18.97 11.01
C THR A 241 -13.26 19.42 10.53
N ALA A 242 -14.31 18.96 11.20
CA ALA A 242 -15.62 19.54 11.04
C ALA A 242 -15.42 21.03 11.34
N SER A 243 -15.73 21.86 10.35
CA SER A 243 -15.64 23.31 10.46
C SER A 243 -16.22 23.72 11.81
N THR A 244 -15.43 24.42 12.62
CA THR A 244 -15.83 25.09 13.86
C THR A 244 -16.84 26.23 13.62
N ALA A 245 -17.66 26.14 12.57
CA ALA A 245 -18.77 27.04 12.28
C ALA A 245 -20.00 26.76 13.17
N GLY A 246 -20.13 25.56 13.75
CA GLY A 246 -21.27 25.22 14.61
C GLY A 246 -21.17 25.72 16.06
N ARG A 247 -20.00 26.17 16.53
CA ARG A 247 -19.80 26.60 17.93
C ARG A 247 -19.96 28.10 18.17
N ALA A 248 -20.10 28.89 17.09
CA ALA A 248 -20.28 30.34 17.17
C ALA A 248 -21.75 30.77 17.30
N GLN A 249 -22.71 29.86 17.07
CA GLN A 249 -24.14 30.19 17.19
C GLN A 249 -24.66 30.20 18.64
N ASP A 250 -23.89 29.70 19.62
CA ASP A 250 -24.33 29.57 21.03
C ASP A 250 -23.83 30.70 21.95
N ARG A 251 -23.26 31.78 21.40
CA ARG A 251 -22.91 32.99 22.17
C ARG A 251 -23.38 34.25 21.47
N LEU A 252 -24.69 34.42 21.35
CA LEU A 252 -25.29 35.75 21.29
C LEU A 252 -25.73 36.10 22.72
N VAL A 253 -24.85 36.80 23.44
CA VAL A 253 -25.18 37.45 24.72
C VAL A 253 -26.13 38.61 24.42
N PRO A 254 -27.24 38.82 25.16
CA PRO A 254 -28.10 39.97 24.96
C PRO A 254 -27.32 41.24 25.30
N ALA A 255 -27.42 42.27 24.45
CA ALA A 255 -26.81 43.57 24.71
C ALA A 255 -27.46 44.21 25.95
N GLU A 256 -26.67 44.43 27.00
CA GLU A 256 -27.09 45.28 28.12
C GLU A 256 -27.12 46.75 27.68
N GLU A 257 -28.30 47.33 27.84
CA GLU A 257 -28.65 48.72 27.60
C GLU A 257 -27.92 49.63 28.60
N GLN A 258 -27.00 50.47 28.10
CA GLN A 258 -26.29 51.44 28.93
C GLN A 258 -27.22 52.60 29.33
N VAL A 259 -27.70 52.58 30.57
CA VAL A 259 -28.36 53.72 31.20
C VAL A 259 -27.31 54.76 31.61
N LEU A 260 -27.34 55.91 30.94
CA LEU A 260 -26.56 57.11 31.30
C LEU A 260 -27.11 57.73 32.59
N VAL A 261 -26.32 57.70 33.67
CA VAL A 261 -26.57 58.49 34.89
C VAL A 261 -25.51 59.58 35.00
N GLY A 262 -25.98 60.84 35.06
CA GLY A 262 -25.32 61.89 35.83
C GLY A 262 -24.87 63.13 35.05
N ALA A 263 -25.67 64.19 35.13
CA ALA A 263 -25.18 65.56 35.29
C ALA A 263 -26.30 66.42 35.89
N GLY A 264 -26.14 66.83 37.15
CA GLY A 264 -27.08 67.71 37.83
C GLY A 264 -26.59 68.11 39.21
N ARG A 265 -25.63 69.04 39.25
CA ARG A 265 -25.57 70.21 40.16
C ARG A 265 -24.73 71.29 39.52
#